data_AF-A0AAN9UV78-F1
#
_entry.id   AF-A0AAN9UV78-F1
#
_cell.length_a   1.000
_cell.length_b   1.000
_cell.length_c   1.000
_cell.angle_alpha   90.00
_cell.angle_beta   90.00
_cell.angle_gamma   90.00
#
_symmetry.space_group_name_H-M   'P 1'
#
loop_
_entity.id
_entity.type
_entity.pdbx_description
1 polymer ?
#
loop_
_entity_poly.entity_id
_entity_poly.type
_entity_poly.pdbx_seq_one_letter_code
_entity_poly.pdbx_strand_id
1 'polypeptide(L)'
;MIPPCNHPSGDVDPGDRTKYWMDFVNELEVVFINNYNIELERAGAYQSSTEVFLSFYRTVINGLGGLFDEQCYNGSDKNTMADGHPFSRALYLLDECWEHVRLNRETLRGEIIALRRILREIGSAPWKNLHPRVNTHVLNMFMLLSEMSPTAQESWDGDDLRDSEDFQKLFDDFQQNGAQNLTNEASCSVLILRSQRTLELAIEALGLPPTLALIPRDLLDDEQNPTYLHYPSTAPEFLYGRNGHRGILHVKHAFGGPITADEQTRMNAAARRRSRGNDGEATQPPKRRRRNATYTLALENVEADLVNMECDAGRESERRRPNQDLLVTPTNPYTPEVLDRYDGDFSAAIGDTNREFFLRDDPPTTPEGRNAMLDRLSNAIGEQRAAAREFDSGNNNLQLKRARVAAFKIKYMRALYMKLLLMKDPPLSDAAMRRALALRLEDWRLHEEIWNTADVKAVGRRSKTKSREANREKRRQLQHDIRRRAKNAVKWEAMEEALTTGAPAEEEAVAEEPEGVVEPQGRPGQPRNAWVIDRIMGKHRPGRSVLYNKRLEQAREKWRRARIDARSRGLPEPPKPVLRDTGAEPYALEGPPGHEQLPVGTVWEKLQYMIVLTHWRIYQGRLIPR
;
A
#
# COMPACT_ATOMS: atom_id res chain seq x y z
N MET A 1 12.64 27.34 -39.91
CA MET A 1 12.78 27.94 -38.56
C MET A 1 11.50 27.62 -37.81
N ILE A 2 11.54 27.15 -36.56
CA ILE A 2 10.33 26.89 -35.77
C ILE A 2 9.67 28.25 -35.47
N PRO A 3 8.38 28.47 -35.79
CA PRO A 3 7.78 29.77 -35.59
C PRO A 3 7.61 30.09 -34.10
N PRO A 4 7.88 31.34 -33.67
CA PRO A 4 7.57 31.76 -32.31
C PRO A 4 6.05 31.80 -32.12
N CYS A 5 5.57 31.23 -31.02
CA CYS A 5 4.16 31.32 -30.63
C CYS A 5 3.90 32.70 -30.01
N ASN A 6 3.46 33.66 -30.82
CA ASN A 6 3.13 35.02 -30.38
C ASN A 6 1.62 35.18 -30.32
N HIS A 7 1.06 35.47 -29.15
CA HIS A 7 -0.38 35.71 -29.05
C HIS A 7 -0.78 36.98 -29.80
N PRO A 8 -1.75 36.91 -30.75
CA PRO A 8 -2.31 38.11 -31.34
C PRO A 8 -3.04 38.94 -30.26
N SER A 9 -2.93 40.27 -30.34
CA SER A 9 -3.63 41.18 -29.41
C SER A 9 -5.15 40.98 -29.50
N GLY A 10 -5.86 41.15 -28.37
CA GLY A 10 -7.32 41.07 -28.30
C GLY A 10 -8.06 42.12 -29.15
N ASP A 11 -7.35 43.15 -29.62
CA ASP A 11 -7.86 44.21 -30.49
C ASP A 11 -7.84 43.85 -31.99
N VAL A 12 -7.23 42.72 -32.37
CA VAL A 12 -7.15 42.24 -33.76
C VAL A 12 -8.48 41.61 -34.18
N ASP A 13 -8.90 41.77 -35.43
CA ASP A 13 -10.15 41.16 -35.93
C ASP A 13 -10.18 39.63 -35.74
N PRO A 14 -11.30 39.01 -35.30
CA PRO A 14 -11.39 37.56 -35.11
C PRO A 14 -11.05 36.72 -36.35
N GLY A 15 -11.30 37.25 -37.56
CA GLY A 15 -10.91 36.60 -38.81
C GLY A 15 -9.39 36.53 -38.99
N ASP A 16 -8.70 37.63 -38.68
CA ASP A 16 -7.23 37.70 -38.74
C ASP A 16 -6.56 36.85 -37.65
N ARG A 17 -7.15 36.76 -36.45
CA ARG A 17 -6.66 35.86 -35.38
C ARG A 17 -6.83 34.39 -35.77
N THR A 18 -7.96 34.02 -36.38
CA THR A 18 -8.19 32.66 -36.87
C THR A 18 -7.20 32.29 -37.98
N LYS A 19 -6.93 33.22 -38.90
CA LYS A 19 -5.94 33.05 -39.96
C LYS A 19 -4.52 32.87 -39.38
N TYR A 20 -4.12 33.70 -38.41
CA TYR A 20 -2.83 33.56 -37.72
C TYR A 20 -2.63 32.15 -37.15
N TRP A 21 -3.63 31.64 -36.44
CA TRP A 21 -3.56 30.31 -35.84
C TRP A 21 -3.55 29.18 -36.87
N MET A 22 -4.22 29.36 -38.01
CA MET A 22 -4.13 28.42 -39.13
C MET A 22 -2.75 28.42 -39.77
N ASP A 23 -2.18 29.60 -40.02
CA ASP A 23 -0.83 29.74 -40.59
C ASP A 23 0.23 29.17 -39.65
N PHE A 24 0.12 29.45 -38.35
CA PHE A 24 1.01 28.88 -37.32
C PHE A 24 0.99 27.34 -37.31
N VAL A 25 -0.19 26.71 -37.36
CA VAL A 25 -0.28 25.24 -37.38
C VAL A 25 0.21 24.68 -38.71
N ASN A 26 -0.03 25.35 -39.85
CA ASN A 26 0.53 24.97 -41.14
C ASN A 26 2.07 24.94 -41.09
N GLU A 27 2.69 25.95 -40.48
CA GLU A 27 4.15 26.02 -40.33
C GLU A 27 4.69 24.89 -39.45
N LEU A 28 4.00 24.53 -38.36
CA LEU A 28 4.38 23.39 -37.54
C LEU A 28 4.27 22.05 -38.30
N GLU A 29 3.22 21.87 -39.10
CA GLU A 29 3.09 20.67 -39.95
C GLU A 29 4.20 20.59 -41.00
N VAL A 30 4.63 21.72 -41.57
CA VAL A 30 5.78 21.75 -42.49
C VAL A 30 7.07 21.33 -41.79
N VAL A 31 7.29 21.77 -40.55
CA VAL A 31 8.46 21.34 -39.76
C VAL A 31 8.42 19.84 -39.48
N PHE A 32 7.24 19.31 -39.14
CA PHE A 32 7.03 17.88 -38.91
C PHE A 32 7.24 17.04 -40.17
N ILE A 33 6.64 17.41 -41.31
CA ILE A 33 6.75 16.71 -42.60
C ILE A 33 8.21 16.62 -43.05
N ASN A 34 9.00 17.66 -42.76
CA ASN A 34 10.43 17.67 -43.03
C ASN A 34 11.24 16.85 -42.02
N ASN A 35 10.61 16.04 -41.17
CA ASN A 35 11.24 15.11 -40.24
C ASN A 35 12.23 15.79 -39.27
N TYR A 36 11.96 17.05 -38.90
CA TYR A 36 12.87 17.87 -38.09
C TYR A 36 14.23 18.15 -38.78
N ASN A 37 14.41 17.72 -40.05
CA ASN A 37 15.51 18.09 -40.94
C ASN A 37 15.24 19.47 -41.58
N ILE A 38 14.93 20.48 -40.77
CA ILE A 38 15.10 21.84 -41.25
C ILE A 38 16.59 22.01 -41.48
N GLU A 39 17.03 22.18 -42.73
CA GLU A 39 18.43 22.39 -43.14
C GLU A 39 19.27 23.00 -42.00
N LEU A 40 20.01 22.13 -41.28
CA LEU A 40 20.82 22.46 -40.09
C LEU A 40 21.95 23.45 -40.43
N GLU A 41 22.07 23.88 -41.68
CA GLU A 41 23.17 24.67 -42.22
C GLU A 41 22.90 26.18 -42.35
N ARG A 42 21.66 26.69 -42.20
CA ARG A 42 21.38 28.11 -42.51
C ARG A 42 21.22 29.08 -41.33
N ALA A 43 21.24 28.65 -40.07
CA ALA A 43 21.00 29.59 -38.95
C ALA A 43 21.81 29.40 -37.66
N GLY A 44 22.59 28.32 -37.49
CA GLY A 44 23.44 28.13 -36.30
C GLY A 44 22.70 28.11 -34.93
N ALA A 45 21.37 27.99 -34.94
CA ALA A 45 20.53 28.17 -33.74
C ALA A 45 20.30 26.89 -32.91
N TYR A 46 20.59 25.71 -33.48
CA TYR A 46 20.43 24.41 -32.81
C TYR A 46 21.63 23.51 -33.13
N GLN A 47 22.11 22.75 -32.14
CA GLN A 47 23.31 21.92 -32.24
C GLN A 47 23.00 20.46 -32.64
N SER A 48 21.75 20.02 -32.50
CA SER A 48 21.33 18.66 -32.86
C SER A 48 19.87 18.58 -33.33
N SER A 49 19.54 17.53 -34.09
CA SER A 49 18.14 17.21 -34.46
C SER A 49 17.25 16.95 -33.24
N THR A 50 17.85 16.49 -32.14
CA THR A 50 17.17 16.27 -30.86
C THR A 50 16.76 17.58 -30.21
N GLU A 51 17.62 18.60 -30.24
CA GLU A 51 17.30 19.94 -29.73
C GLU A 51 16.19 20.61 -30.55
N VAL A 52 16.21 20.43 -31.88
CA VAL A 52 15.14 20.88 -32.78
C VAL A 52 13.81 20.21 -32.42
N PHE A 53 13.82 18.89 -32.15
CA PHE A 53 12.63 18.17 -31.73
C PHE A 53 12.08 18.66 -30.38
N LEU A 54 12.93 18.84 -29.36
CA LEU A 54 12.48 19.35 -28.05
C LEU A 54 11.88 20.75 -28.17
N SER A 55 12.50 21.62 -28.97
CA SER A 55 11.99 22.96 -29.24
C SER A 55 10.66 22.93 -30.00
N PHE A 56 10.54 22.05 -30.98
CA PHE A 56 9.29 21.83 -31.71
C PHE A 56 8.17 21.35 -30.78
N TYR A 57 8.44 20.33 -29.97
CA TYR A 57 7.46 19.76 -29.05
C TYR A 57 6.96 20.80 -28.05
N ARG A 58 7.86 21.63 -27.51
CA ARG A 58 7.48 22.76 -26.66
C ARG A 58 6.63 23.81 -27.39
N THR A 59 6.94 24.07 -28.66
CA THR A 59 6.19 25.03 -29.49
C THR A 59 4.77 24.54 -29.79
N VAL A 60 4.58 23.23 -30.04
CA VAL A 60 3.25 22.63 -30.18
C VAL A 60 2.41 22.83 -28.92
N ILE A 61 3.02 22.64 -27.74
CA ILE A 61 2.35 22.82 -26.43
C ILE A 61 1.96 24.28 -26.20
N ASN A 62 2.87 25.21 -26.48
CA ASN A 62 2.58 26.64 -26.40
C ASN A 62 1.45 27.04 -27.36
N GLY A 63 1.47 26.51 -28.58
CA GLY A 63 0.42 26.70 -29.58
C GLY A 63 -0.94 26.20 -29.12
N LEU A 64 -1.01 25.01 -28.49
CA LEU A 64 -2.23 24.49 -27.88
C LEU A 64 -2.76 25.41 -26.76
N GLY A 65 -1.85 26.02 -25.98
CA GLY A 65 -2.21 27.04 -24.99
C GLY A 65 -2.81 28.28 -25.60
N GLY A 66 -2.19 28.83 -26.66
CA GLY A 66 -2.72 30.03 -27.31
C GLY A 66 -4.03 29.81 -28.05
N LEU A 67 -4.19 28.65 -28.68
CA LEU A 67 -5.46 28.24 -29.28
C LEU A 67 -6.57 28.07 -28.24
N PHE A 68 -6.24 27.65 -27.01
CA PHE A 68 -7.21 27.59 -25.93
C PHE A 68 -7.65 28.98 -25.46
N ASP A 69 -6.69 29.88 -25.23
CA ASP A 69 -7.00 31.22 -24.77
C ASP A 69 -7.91 31.95 -25.78
N GLU A 70 -7.67 31.75 -27.09
CA GLU A 70 -8.53 32.26 -28.17
C GLU A 70 -9.97 31.69 -28.12
N GLN A 71 -10.14 30.41 -27.81
CA GLN A 71 -11.47 29.79 -27.65
C GLN A 71 -12.21 30.34 -26.43
N CYS A 72 -11.49 30.56 -25.33
CA CYS A 72 -12.06 31.20 -24.14
C CYS A 72 -12.48 32.64 -24.41
N TYR A 73 -11.74 33.36 -25.26
CA TYR A 73 -12.04 34.74 -25.65
C TYR A 73 -13.29 34.82 -26.56
N ASN A 74 -13.47 33.86 -27.47
CA ASN A 74 -14.55 33.89 -28.46
C ASN A 74 -15.86 33.20 -28.00
N GLY A 75 -15.92 32.65 -26.78
CA GLY A 75 -17.14 32.06 -26.19
C GLY A 75 -17.69 30.83 -26.93
N SER A 76 -16.89 30.18 -27.78
CA SER A 76 -17.30 29.05 -28.60
C SER A 76 -17.55 27.77 -27.78
N ASP A 77 -18.61 27.05 -28.10
CA ASP A 77 -19.06 25.85 -27.39
C ASP A 77 -18.01 24.72 -27.45
N LYS A 78 -17.65 24.16 -26.29
CA LYS A 78 -16.43 23.35 -26.06
C LYS A 78 -16.40 21.96 -26.73
N ASN A 79 -17.46 21.55 -27.44
CA ASN A 79 -17.73 20.11 -27.63
C ASN A 79 -17.78 19.58 -29.07
N THR A 80 -17.49 20.38 -30.11
CA THR A 80 -17.42 19.84 -31.48
C THR A 80 -16.46 20.66 -32.33
N MET A 81 -15.17 20.33 -32.25
CA MET A 81 -14.16 20.84 -33.17
C MET A 81 -14.24 20.00 -34.45
N ALA A 82 -14.61 20.61 -35.58
CA ALA A 82 -14.62 19.93 -36.87
C ALA A 82 -13.20 19.50 -37.29
N ASP A 83 -13.11 18.44 -38.10
CA ASP A 83 -11.86 18.06 -38.76
C ASP A 83 -11.38 19.23 -39.63
N GLY A 84 -10.16 19.72 -39.36
CA GLY A 84 -9.58 20.90 -40.00
C GLY A 84 -9.44 22.14 -39.11
N HIS A 85 -10.02 22.15 -37.90
CA HIS A 85 -9.78 23.21 -36.93
C HIS A 85 -8.30 23.21 -36.47
N PRO A 86 -7.64 24.38 -36.30
CA PRO A 86 -6.21 24.45 -35.95
C PRO A 86 -5.89 23.72 -34.65
N PHE A 87 -6.82 23.72 -33.68
CA PHE A 87 -6.69 22.92 -32.44
C PHE A 87 -6.65 21.41 -32.70
N SER A 88 -7.54 20.86 -33.54
CA SER A 88 -7.54 19.43 -33.88
C SER A 88 -6.27 19.00 -34.61
N ARG A 89 -5.74 19.88 -35.45
CA ARG A 89 -4.47 19.69 -36.18
C ARG A 89 -3.26 19.77 -35.25
N ALA A 90 -3.22 20.72 -34.31
CA ALA A 90 -2.19 20.76 -33.28
C ALA A 90 -2.23 19.53 -32.34
N LEU A 91 -3.42 18.98 -32.05
CA LEU A 91 -3.55 17.72 -31.32
C LEU A 91 -2.98 16.52 -32.11
N TYR A 92 -3.07 16.53 -33.45
CA TYR A 92 -2.43 15.51 -34.28
C TYR A 92 -0.90 15.58 -34.15
N LEU A 93 -0.33 16.79 -34.20
CA LEU A 93 1.12 16.98 -33.99
C LEU A 93 1.60 16.53 -32.61
N LEU A 94 0.73 16.60 -31.60
CA LEU A 94 1.01 16.08 -30.26
C LEU A 94 1.18 14.55 -30.28
N ASP A 95 0.29 13.83 -30.96
CA ASP A 95 0.38 12.38 -31.14
C ASP A 95 1.64 11.99 -31.94
N GLU A 96 2.01 12.79 -32.94
CA GLU A 96 3.25 12.59 -33.70
C GLU A 96 4.51 12.82 -32.88
N CYS A 97 4.49 13.76 -31.92
CA CYS A 97 5.58 13.90 -30.95
C CYS A 97 5.76 12.62 -30.11
N TRP A 98 4.66 11.95 -29.74
CA TRP A 98 4.74 10.68 -29.04
C TRP A 98 5.30 9.56 -29.92
N GLU A 99 4.85 9.44 -31.17
CA GLU A 99 5.40 8.47 -32.12
C GLU A 99 6.89 8.70 -32.38
N HIS A 100 7.32 9.96 -32.50
CA HIS A 100 8.74 10.29 -32.67
C HIS A 100 9.58 9.83 -31.47
N VAL A 101 9.14 10.09 -30.23
CA VAL A 101 9.83 9.59 -29.02
C VAL A 101 9.83 8.05 -28.99
N ARG A 102 8.73 7.42 -29.42
CA ARG A 102 8.58 5.96 -29.43
C ARG A 102 9.54 5.29 -30.40
N LEU A 103 9.81 5.90 -31.56
CA LEU A 103 10.71 5.39 -32.58
C LEU A 103 12.18 5.70 -32.27
N ASN A 104 12.47 6.81 -31.61
CA ASN A 104 13.85 7.29 -31.36
C ASN A 104 14.28 7.15 -29.88
N ARG A 105 13.77 6.14 -29.17
CA ARG A 105 13.98 5.94 -27.73
C ARG A 105 15.45 5.97 -27.31
N GLU A 106 16.32 5.27 -28.04
CA GLU A 106 17.74 5.18 -27.67
C GLU A 106 18.46 6.53 -27.85
N THR A 107 18.18 7.25 -28.93
CA THR A 107 18.77 8.56 -29.20
C THR A 107 18.28 9.63 -28.21
N LEU A 108 17.00 9.57 -27.83
CA LEU A 108 16.39 10.51 -26.89
C LEU A 108 16.54 10.12 -25.42
N ARG A 109 17.24 9.01 -25.13
CA ARG A 109 17.44 8.53 -23.75
C ARG A 109 18.20 9.53 -22.89
N GLY A 110 19.16 10.26 -23.48
CA GLY A 110 19.87 11.35 -22.81
C GLY A 110 18.99 12.54 -22.44
N GLU A 111 17.88 12.74 -23.14
CA GLU A 111 16.99 13.91 -23.02
C GLU A 111 15.72 13.65 -22.21
N ILE A 112 15.65 12.54 -21.48
CA ILE A 112 14.47 12.15 -20.70
C ILE A 112 14.06 13.26 -19.71
N ILE A 113 15.03 13.96 -19.11
CA ILE A 113 14.76 15.05 -18.17
C ILE A 113 14.05 16.21 -18.89
N ALA A 114 14.52 16.59 -20.08
CA ALA A 114 13.90 17.64 -20.89
C ALA A 114 12.47 17.23 -21.31
N LEU A 115 12.28 15.99 -21.75
CA LEU A 115 10.96 15.46 -22.11
C LEU A 115 9.98 15.42 -20.93
N ARG A 116 10.45 15.04 -19.74
CA ARG A 116 9.63 15.07 -18.51
C ARG A 116 9.29 16.51 -18.09
N ARG A 117 10.19 17.48 -18.28
CA ARG A 117 9.90 18.90 -18.05
C ARG A 117 8.76 19.37 -18.97
N ILE A 118 8.85 19.07 -20.26
CA ILE A 118 7.81 19.39 -21.24
C ILE A 118 6.46 18.74 -20.85
N LEU A 119 6.47 17.46 -20.45
CA LEU A 119 5.25 16.77 -20.01
C LEU A 119 4.61 17.40 -18.77
N ARG A 120 5.41 17.94 -17.85
CA ARG A 120 4.92 18.67 -16.68
C ARG A 120 4.29 20.01 -17.06
N GLU A 121 4.83 20.72 -18.04
CA GLU A 121 4.23 21.96 -18.57
C GLU A 121 2.79 21.69 -19.04
N ILE A 122 2.57 20.60 -19.79
CA ILE A 122 1.22 20.14 -20.18
C ILE A 122 0.37 19.83 -18.93
N GLY A 123 0.94 19.08 -17.97
CA GLY A 123 0.23 18.66 -16.76
C GLY A 123 -0.20 19.82 -15.86
N SER A 124 0.49 20.95 -15.89
CA SER A 124 0.13 22.19 -15.17
C SER A 124 -0.74 23.13 -16.00
N ALA A 125 -0.89 22.90 -17.29
CA ALA A 125 -1.60 23.80 -18.17
C ALA A 125 -3.12 23.83 -17.87
N PRO A 126 -3.76 25.02 -17.94
CA PRO A 126 -5.20 25.15 -17.69
C PRO A 126 -6.04 24.41 -18.74
N TRP A 127 -5.49 24.21 -19.95
CA TRP A 127 -6.15 23.59 -21.10
C TRP A 127 -6.09 22.06 -21.13
N LYS A 128 -5.37 21.41 -20.20
CA LYS A 128 -5.13 19.96 -20.23
C LYS A 128 -6.39 19.08 -20.26
N ASN A 129 -7.50 19.57 -19.72
CA ASN A 129 -8.76 18.82 -19.58
C ASN A 129 -9.75 19.06 -20.73
N LEU A 130 -9.40 19.88 -21.72
CA LEU A 130 -10.32 20.25 -22.79
C LEU A 130 -10.61 19.12 -23.75
N HIS A 131 -9.59 18.29 -24.03
CA HIS A 131 -9.71 17.23 -25.01
C HIS A 131 -9.13 15.91 -24.47
N PRO A 132 -9.86 14.78 -24.59
CA PRO A 132 -9.37 13.49 -24.13
C PRO A 132 -8.01 13.09 -24.70
N ARG A 133 -7.70 13.50 -25.95
CA ARG A 133 -6.39 13.23 -26.58
C ARG A 133 -5.21 13.83 -25.82
N VAL A 134 -5.35 15.01 -25.19
CA VAL A 134 -4.27 15.58 -24.37
C VAL A 134 -3.96 14.68 -23.18
N ASN A 135 -5.01 14.22 -22.48
CA ASN A 135 -4.85 13.29 -21.37
C ASN A 135 -4.28 11.94 -21.82
N THR A 136 -4.73 11.41 -22.96
CA THR A 136 -4.19 10.18 -23.56
C THR A 136 -2.71 10.33 -23.90
N HIS A 137 -2.32 11.44 -24.53
CA HIS A 137 -0.94 11.76 -24.84
C HIS A 137 -0.08 11.83 -23.59
N VAL A 138 -0.54 12.56 -22.56
CA VAL A 138 0.18 12.68 -21.30
C VAL A 138 0.43 11.31 -20.66
N LEU A 139 -0.59 10.44 -20.65
CA LEU A 139 -0.47 9.07 -20.14
C LEU A 139 0.50 8.22 -20.98
N ASN A 140 0.37 8.26 -22.31
CA ASN A 140 1.21 7.47 -23.21
C ASN A 140 2.67 7.90 -23.16
N MET A 141 2.93 9.21 -23.12
CA MET A 141 4.26 9.77 -22.98
C MET A 141 4.84 9.47 -21.59
N PHE A 142 4.04 9.55 -20.53
CA PHE A 142 4.49 9.17 -19.19
C PHE A 142 4.94 7.70 -19.12
N MET A 143 4.16 6.78 -19.69
CA MET A 143 4.51 5.36 -19.76
C MET A 143 5.79 5.15 -20.57
N LEU A 144 5.91 5.80 -21.72
CA LEU A 144 7.08 5.72 -22.60
C LEU A 144 8.35 6.24 -21.93
N LEU A 145 8.30 7.42 -21.30
CA LEU A 145 9.43 7.98 -20.56
C LEU A 145 9.82 7.12 -19.36
N SER A 146 8.85 6.45 -18.73
CA SER A 146 9.12 5.50 -17.65
C SER A 146 9.87 4.27 -18.15
N GLU A 147 9.57 3.78 -19.37
CA GLU A 147 10.32 2.69 -20.02
C GLU A 147 11.74 3.10 -20.41
N MET A 148 11.95 4.36 -20.83
CA MET A 148 13.25 4.89 -21.23
C MET A 148 14.17 5.25 -20.04
N SER A 149 13.57 5.48 -18.86
CA SER A 149 14.27 5.96 -17.67
C SER A 149 15.45 5.05 -17.32
N PRO A 150 16.61 5.61 -16.91
CA PRO A 150 17.69 4.79 -16.44
C PRO A 150 17.21 3.96 -15.24
N THR A 151 17.68 2.73 -15.17
CA THR A 151 17.53 1.90 -13.99
C THR A 151 18.17 2.61 -12.80
N ALA A 152 17.71 2.27 -11.59
CA ALA A 152 18.23 2.85 -10.37
C ALA A 152 19.78 2.71 -10.29
N GLN A 153 20.34 1.60 -10.76
CA GLN A 153 21.78 1.34 -10.83
C GLN A 153 22.53 2.21 -11.86
N GLU A 154 21.94 2.48 -13.02
CA GLU A 154 22.56 3.31 -14.08
C GLU A 154 22.71 4.78 -13.68
N SER A 155 22.05 5.22 -12.60
CA SER A 155 22.14 6.58 -12.06
C SER A 155 23.36 6.76 -11.15
N TRP A 156 24.06 5.68 -10.79
CA TRP A 156 25.27 5.69 -9.98
C TRP A 156 26.52 5.67 -10.86
N ASP A 157 27.55 6.36 -10.40
CA ASP A 157 28.92 6.31 -10.92
C ASP A 157 29.85 5.88 -9.77
N GLY A 158 30.17 4.59 -9.73
CA GLY A 158 30.84 3.99 -8.57
C GLY A 158 29.97 4.06 -7.32
N ASP A 159 30.49 4.69 -6.26
CA ASP A 159 29.84 4.78 -4.95
C ASP A 159 28.92 6.00 -4.78
N ASP A 160 28.85 6.89 -5.78
CA ASP A 160 28.08 8.13 -5.75
C ASP A 160 27.10 8.26 -6.94
N LEU A 161 26.20 9.25 -6.86
CA LEU A 161 25.30 9.61 -7.95
C LEU A 161 25.99 10.56 -8.94
N ARG A 162 25.55 10.51 -10.20
CA ARG A 162 26.08 11.40 -11.24
C ARG A 162 25.77 12.87 -10.93
N ASP A 163 26.76 13.72 -11.17
CA ASP A 163 26.62 15.17 -11.03
C ASP A 163 25.55 15.73 -11.97
N SER A 164 24.80 16.71 -11.47
CA SER A 164 23.74 17.40 -12.21
C SER A 164 23.64 18.86 -11.74
N GLU A 165 23.82 19.81 -12.66
CA GLU A 165 23.69 21.24 -12.36
C GLU A 165 22.28 21.59 -11.86
N ASP A 166 21.26 20.95 -12.44
CA ASP A 166 19.87 21.12 -12.03
C ASP A 166 19.65 20.58 -10.61
N PHE A 167 20.27 19.44 -10.25
CA PHE A 167 20.25 18.95 -8.87
C PHE A 167 20.95 19.92 -7.91
N GLN A 168 22.11 20.46 -8.27
CA GLN A 168 22.85 21.39 -7.41
C GLN A 168 22.02 22.65 -7.12
N LYS A 169 21.38 23.24 -8.14
CA LYS A 169 20.45 24.38 -7.95
C LYS A 169 19.30 24.02 -7.00
N LEU A 170 18.70 22.84 -7.16
CA LEU A 170 17.62 22.37 -6.29
C LEU A 170 18.09 22.13 -4.84
N PHE A 171 19.31 21.66 -4.66
CA PHE A 171 19.93 21.47 -3.35
C PHE A 171 20.18 22.83 -2.67
N ASP A 172 20.75 23.79 -3.38
CA ASP A 172 21.01 25.14 -2.87
C ASP A 172 19.68 25.84 -2.47
N ASP A 173 18.66 25.73 -3.33
CA ASP A 173 17.31 26.20 -3.05
C ASP A 173 16.74 25.51 -1.79
N PHE A 174 16.94 24.20 -1.64
CA PHE A 174 16.46 23.45 -0.49
C PHE A 174 17.09 23.94 0.82
N GLN A 175 18.39 24.22 0.81
CA GLN A 175 19.11 24.77 1.97
C GLN A 175 18.61 26.17 2.33
N GLN A 176 18.47 27.07 1.34
CA GLN A 176 17.96 28.43 1.56
C GLN A 176 16.53 28.43 2.14
N ASN A 177 15.67 27.51 1.70
CA ASN A 177 14.32 27.37 2.22
C ASN A 177 14.27 26.88 3.67
N GLY A 178 15.27 26.11 4.09
CA GLY A 178 15.40 25.63 5.47
C GLY A 178 15.78 26.73 6.47
N ALA A 179 16.41 27.81 6.01
CA ALA A 179 16.89 28.92 6.85
C ALA A 179 15.83 29.98 7.17
N GLN A 180 14.57 29.77 6.78
CA GLN A 180 13.49 30.74 7.02
C GLN A 180 12.93 30.61 8.44
N ASN A 181 12.78 31.74 9.14
CA ASN A 181 12.15 31.78 10.47
C ASN A 181 10.67 31.37 10.38
N LEU A 182 10.33 30.19 10.89
CA LEU A 182 8.97 29.67 10.92
C LEU A 182 8.24 30.15 12.17
N THR A 183 7.37 31.15 12.02
CA THR A 183 6.64 31.75 13.15
C THR A 183 5.23 31.19 13.34
N ASN A 184 4.68 30.47 12.36
CA ASN A 184 3.31 29.94 12.40
C ASN A 184 3.14 28.62 11.63
N GLU A 185 2.05 27.90 11.95
CA GLU A 185 1.72 26.58 11.37
C GLU A 185 1.53 26.60 9.84
N ALA A 186 1.03 27.70 9.29
CA ALA A 186 0.83 27.83 7.84
C ALA A 186 2.18 27.88 7.10
N SER A 187 3.15 28.65 7.61
CA SER A 187 4.52 28.69 7.11
C SER A 187 5.20 27.34 7.22
N CYS A 188 4.97 26.60 8.31
CA CYS A 188 5.47 25.23 8.47
C CYS A 188 4.88 24.26 7.43
N SER A 189 3.57 24.32 7.21
CA SER A 189 2.88 23.50 6.21
C SER A 189 3.40 23.79 4.79
N VAL A 190 3.64 25.07 4.48
CA VAL A 190 4.24 25.49 3.21
C VAL A 190 5.66 24.96 3.08
N LEU A 191 6.48 25.01 4.14
CA LEU A 191 7.84 24.46 4.11
C LEU A 191 7.84 22.94 3.88
N ILE A 192 6.93 22.18 4.51
CA ILE A 192 6.81 20.73 4.29
C ILE A 192 6.49 20.44 2.81
N LEU A 193 5.48 21.13 2.26
CA LEU A 193 5.07 20.95 0.87
C LEU A 193 6.20 21.33 -0.10
N ARG A 194 6.90 22.42 0.18
CA ARG A 194 8.04 22.86 -0.63
C ARG A 194 9.21 21.89 -0.54
N SER A 195 9.53 21.39 0.65
CA SER A 195 10.60 20.40 0.87
C SER A 195 10.32 19.11 0.09
N GLN A 196 9.10 18.59 0.20
CA GLN A 196 8.67 17.41 -0.55
C GLN A 196 8.76 17.64 -2.05
N ARG A 197 8.27 18.80 -2.51
CA ARG A 197 8.32 19.14 -3.94
C ARG A 197 9.74 19.24 -4.45
N THR A 198 10.63 19.93 -3.73
CA THR A 198 12.04 20.06 -4.13
C THR A 198 12.76 18.72 -4.12
N LEU A 199 12.45 17.82 -3.17
CA LEU A 199 12.98 16.45 -3.16
C LEU A 199 12.52 15.63 -4.38
N GLU A 200 11.24 15.73 -4.78
CA GLU A 200 10.74 15.09 -6.01
C GLU A 200 11.49 15.58 -7.25
N LEU A 201 11.71 16.90 -7.35
CA LEU A 201 12.45 17.50 -8.45
C LEU A 201 13.92 17.04 -8.46
N ALA A 202 14.54 16.93 -7.28
CA ALA A 202 15.92 16.50 -7.13
C ALA A 202 16.12 15.04 -7.56
N ILE A 203 15.22 14.14 -7.15
CA ILE A 203 15.23 12.74 -7.57
C ILE A 203 15.07 12.63 -9.09
N GLU A 204 14.19 13.45 -9.68
CA GLU A 204 14.03 13.49 -11.13
C GLU A 204 15.27 14.01 -11.86
N ALA A 205 15.91 15.07 -11.34
CA ALA A 205 17.12 15.66 -11.90
C ALA A 205 18.33 14.71 -11.86
N LEU A 206 18.32 13.76 -10.93
CA LEU A 206 19.32 12.69 -10.80
C LEU A 206 18.98 11.44 -11.64
N GLY A 207 17.90 11.47 -12.42
CA GLY A 207 17.46 10.33 -13.22
C GLY A 207 16.88 9.17 -12.40
N LEU A 208 16.74 9.32 -11.09
CA LEU A 208 16.26 8.28 -10.21
C LEU A 208 14.75 8.01 -10.40
N PRO A 209 14.27 6.79 -10.12
CA PRO A 209 12.85 6.46 -10.23
C PRO A 209 11.97 7.40 -9.36
N PRO A 210 10.97 8.11 -9.96
CA PRO A 210 10.13 9.06 -9.23
C PRO A 210 9.32 8.42 -8.09
N THR A 211 9.08 7.11 -8.18
CA THR A 211 8.42 6.34 -7.13
C THR A 211 9.17 6.43 -5.81
N LEU A 212 10.49 6.61 -5.82
CA LEU A 212 11.33 6.68 -4.63
C LEU A 212 11.29 8.06 -3.93
N ALA A 213 10.68 9.07 -4.55
CA ALA A 213 10.42 10.37 -3.91
C ALA A 213 9.18 10.36 -3.00
N LEU A 214 8.39 9.28 -3.02
CA LEU A 214 7.15 9.19 -2.26
C LEU A 214 7.42 9.01 -0.78
N ILE A 215 6.59 9.66 0.04
CA ILE A 215 6.68 9.59 1.50
C ILE A 215 6.48 8.15 1.96
N PRO A 216 7.47 7.57 2.68
CA PRO A 216 7.33 6.20 3.13
C PRO A 216 6.21 6.02 4.16
N ARG A 217 5.50 4.89 4.10
CA ARG A 217 4.35 4.62 5.00
C ARG A 217 4.72 4.57 6.47
N ASP A 218 5.86 3.98 6.76
CA ASP A 218 6.43 3.81 8.08
C ASP A 218 6.90 5.12 8.70
N LEU A 219 7.11 6.18 7.90
CA LEU A 219 7.31 7.54 8.43
C LEU A 219 6.06 8.06 9.18
N LEU A 220 4.89 7.52 8.84
CA LEU A 220 3.60 7.88 9.41
C LEU A 220 3.11 6.87 10.46
N ASP A 221 3.97 5.92 10.87
CA ASP A 221 3.66 4.91 11.87
C ASP A 221 4.67 4.99 13.04
N ASP A 222 4.19 5.40 14.21
CA ASP A 222 5.05 5.62 15.39
C ASP A 222 5.79 4.35 15.83
N GLU A 223 5.26 3.19 15.47
CA GLU A 223 5.86 1.89 15.77
C GLU A 223 6.82 1.39 14.69
N GLN A 224 6.91 2.06 13.53
CA GLN A 224 7.78 1.65 12.41
C GLN A 224 8.67 2.79 11.88
N ASN A 225 8.69 3.95 12.54
CA ASN A 225 9.49 5.11 12.11
C ASN A 225 10.94 4.73 11.79
N PRO A 226 11.53 5.31 10.72
CA PRO A 226 12.92 5.09 10.38
C PRO A 226 13.87 5.56 11.49
N THR A 227 14.93 4.81 11.72
CA THR A 227 15.91 5.12 12.78
C THR A 227 16.71 6.38 12.50
N TYR A 228 16.93 6.74 11.24
CA TYR A 228 17.68 7.96 10.87
C TYR A 228 17.01 9.27 11.31
N LEU A 229 15.79 9.23 11.85
CA LEU A 229 15.11 10.39 12.46
C LEU A 229 15.38 10.52 13.95
N HIS A 230 15.81 9.45 14.60
CA HIS A 230 15.93 9.35 16.06
C HIS A 230 17.39 9.23 16.53
N TYR A 231 18.31 8.93 15.62
CA TYR A 231 19.73 8.73 15.93
C TYR A 231 20.58 9.69 15.08
N PRO A 232 21.75 10.14 15.59
CA PRO A 232 22.65 11.00 14.85
C PRO A 232 23.32 10.28 13.67
N SER A 233 23.77 11.04 12.67
CA SER A 233 24.38 10.51 11.44
C SER A 233 25.59 9.59 11.68
N THR A 234 26.27 9.77 12.81
CA THR A 234 27.42 8.98 13.26
C THR A 234 27.05 7.65 13.92
N ALA A 235 25.78 7.43 14.27
CA ALA A 235 25.33 6.22 14.95
C ALA A 235 25.10 5.06 13.96
N PRO A 236 25.44 3.81 14.33
CA PRO A 236 25.16 2.65 13.49
C PRO A 236 23.65 2.45 13.26
N GLU A 237 22.80 2.86 14.20
CA GLU A 237 21.35 2.83 14.01
C GLU A 237 20.89 3.76 12.89
N PHE A 238 21.50 4.93 12.72
CA PHE A 238 21.17 5.84 11.62
C PHE A 238 21.47 5.18 10.27
N LEU A 239 22.64 4.53 10.15
CA LEU A 239 23.08 3.86 8.92
C LEU A 239 22.29 2.58 8.64
N TYR A 240 22.33 1.63 9.56
CA TYR A 240 21.88 0.25 9.35
C TYR A 240 20.45 -0.02 9.83
N GLY A 241 19.90 0.78 10.73
CA GLY A 241 18.62 0.48 11.37
C GLY A 241 18.77 -0.24 12.71
N ARG A 242 17.63 -0.54 13.35
CA ARG A 242 17.56 -1.24 14.64
C ARG A 242 16.19 -1.87 14.86
N ASN A 243 16.15 -3.07 15.44
CA ASN A 243 14.90 -3.73 15.88
C ASN A 243 13.83 -3.85 14.78
N GLY A 244 14.22 -4.08 13.53
CA GLY A 244 13.29 -4.14 12.40
C GLY A 244 12.89 -2.79 11.81
N HIS A 245 13.39 -1.68 12.35
CA HIS A 245 13.29 -0.35 11.75
C HIS A 245 14.47 -0.08 10.83
N ARG A 246 14.21 0.63 9.73
CA ARG A 246 15.19 0.89 8.68
C ARG A 246 16.08 2.10 8.98
N GLY A 247 17.36 1.97 8.61
CA GLY A 247 18.33 3.07 8.53
C GLY A 247 18.44 3.68 7.13
N ILE A 248 19.30 4.68 6.96
CA ILE A 248 19.46 5.41 5.69
C ILE A 248 20.06 4.54 4.57
N LEU A 249 20.86 3.52 4.90
CA LEU A 249 21.41 2.60 3.88
C LEU A 249 20.32 1.74 3.23
N HIS A 250 19.19 1.50 3.90
CA HIS A 250 18.04 0.86 3.25
C HIS A 250 17.46 1.76 2.14
N VAL A 251 17.54 3.08 2.33
CA VAL A 251 17.13 4.06 1.34
C VAL A 251 18.14 4.08 0.18
N LYS A 252 19.46 4.09 0.48
CA LYS A 252 20.53 3.97 -0.52
C LYS A 252 20.34 2.73 -1.40
N HIS A 253 20.10 1.57 -0.78
CA HIS A 253 19.84 0.31 -1.48
C HIS A 253 18.62 0.40 -2.40
N ALA A 254 17.53 1.03 -1.94
CA ALA A 254 16.31 1.19 -2.72
C ALA A 254 16.52 2.10 -3.95
N PHE A 255 17.44 3.06 -3.86
CA PHE A 255 17.92 3.87 -4.98
C PHE A 255 18.89 3.12 -5.90
N GLY A 256 19.14 1.82 -5.69
CA GLY A 256 20.05 1.02 -6.50
C GLY A 256 21.53 1.27 -6.22
N GLY A 257 21.84 1.98 -5.13
CA GLY A 257 23.21 2.29 -4.75
C GLY A 257 23.99 1.05 -4.30
N PRO A 258 25.32 1.05 -4.49
CA PRO A 258 26.15 -0.06 -4.10
C PRO A 258 26.16 -0.20 -2.57
N ILE A 259 26.08 -1.45 -2.13
CA ILE A 259 26.16 -1.86 -0.73
C ILE A 259 27.14 -3.01 -0.65
N THR A 260 28.11 -2.88 0.25
CA THR A 260 29.11 -3.93 0.51
C THR A 260 28.46 -5.14 1.19
N ALA A 261 29.07 -6.31 1.07
CA ALA A 261 28.57 -7.53 1.72
C ALA A 261 28.45 -7.36 3.26
N ASP A 262 29.38 -6.60 3.85
CA ASP A 262 29.39 -6.29 5.29
C ASP A 262 28.22 -5.38 5.68
N GLU A 263 27.94 -4.33 4.89
CA GLU A 263 26.79 -3.45 5.12
C GLU A 263 25.48 -4.20 4.96
N GLN A 264 25.35 -5.05 3.93
CA GLN A 264 24.16 -5.87 3.72
C GLN A 264 23.93 -6.82 4.90
N THR A 265 25.01 -7.41 5.44
CA THR A 265 24.95 -8.27 6.63
C THR A 265 24.49 -7.51 7.86
N ARG A 266 25.01 -6.29 8.08
CA ARG A 266 24.61 -5.42 9.19
C ARG A 266 23.16 -4.93 9.06
N MET A 267 22.72 -4.59 7.84
CA MET A 267 21.32 -4.25 7.55
C MET A 267 20.39 -5.44 7.85
N ASN A 268 20.75 -6.64 7.39
CA ASN A 268 19.98 -7.85 7.66
C ASN A 268 19.92 -8.16 9.17
N ALA A 269 21.02 -7.95 9.90
CA ALA A 269 21.07 -8.12 11.35
C ALA A 269 20.19 -7.09 12.08
N ALA A 270 20.19 -5.83 11.64
CA ALA A 270 19.36 -4.77 12.18
C ALA A 270 17.86 -4.96 11.89
N ALA A 271 17.53 -5.54 10.73
CA ALA A 271 16.17 -5.86 10.31
C ALA A 271 15.55 -7.03 11.10
N ARG A 272 16.37 -7.87 11.74
CA ARG A 272 15.88 -8.91 12.66
C ARG A 272 15.34 -8.25 13.92
N ARG A 273 14.01 -8.24 14.08
CA ARG A 273 13.37 -7.87 15.35
C ARG A 273 13.94 -8.74 16.45
N ARG A 274 14.69 -8.14 17.39
CA ARG A 274 14.95 -8.81 18.68
C ARG A 274 13.59 -8.99 19.34
N SER A 275 13.10 -10.23 19.40
CA SER A 275 12.06 -10.60 20.34
C SER A 275 12.52 -10.10 21.71
N ARG A 276 11.72 -9.20 22.29
CA ARG A 276 11.99 -8.46 23.54
C ARG A 276 12.74 -9.31 24.56
N GLY A 277 13.92 -8.84 24.93
CA GLY A 277 14.48 -9.11 26.25
C GLY A 277 13.93 -8.08 27.23
N ASN A 278 13.45 -8.56 28.37
CA ASN A 278 13.62 -7.89 29.64
C ASN A 278 14.13 -8.97 30.60
N ASP A 279 15.38 -8.77 31.02
CA ASP A 279 16.10 -9.21 32.22
C ASP A 279 15.96 -10.65 32.75
N GLY A 280 17.13 -11.30 32.84
CA GLY A 280 17.35 -12.49 33.65
C GLY A 280 18.29 -13.47 32.96
N GLU A 281 19.48 -13.64 33.50
CA GLU A 281 20.43 -14.71 33.17
C GLU A 281 19.72 -16.05 32.92
N ALA A 282 19.75 -16.56 31.69
CA ALA A 282 19.43 -17.96 31.42
C ALA A 282 20.05 -18.38 30.09
N THR A 283 21.13 -19.14 30.21
CA THR A 283 21.47 -20.37 29.48
C THR A 283 21.22 -20.39 27.97
N GLN A 284 22.30 -20.72 27.23
CA GLN A 284 22.30 -21.07 25.80
C GLN A 284 20.97 -21.73 25.35
N PRO A 285 20.40 -21.34 24.20
CA PRO A 285 19.18 -21.96 23.71
C PRO A 285 19.43 -23.46 23.58
N PRO A 286 18.60 -24.32 24.19
CA PRO A 286 18.79 -25.75 24.01
C PRO A 286 18.63 -26.04 22.53
N LYS A 287 19.57 -26.83 21.98
CA LYS A 287 19.42 -27.50 20.69
C LYS A 287 17.95 -27.88 20.53
N ARG A 288 17.30 -27.40 19.46
CA ARG A 288 15.92 -27.74 19.09
C ARG A 288 15.71 -29.21 19.38
N ARG A 289 15.02 -29.52 20.49
CA ARG A 289 14.52 -30.87 20.71
C ARG A 289 13.54 -31.10 19.57
N ARG A 290 13.83 -32.05 18.67
CA ARG A 290 12.78 -32.78 17.96
C ARG A 290 11.81 -33.26 19.05
N ARG A 291 10.68 -32.58 19.20
CA ARG A 291 9.57 -33.06 20.02
C ARG A 291 8.50 -33.47 19.04
N ASN A 292 8.29 -34.78 18.98
CA ASN A 292 7.08 -35.43 18.52
C ASN A 292 5.91 -34.88 19.37
N ALA A 293 5.41 -33.69 19.06
CA ALA A 293 4.34 -33.06 19.82
C ALA A 293 3.01 -33.54 19.25
N THR A 294 2.44 -34.55 19.91
CA THR A 294 1.05 -34.96 19.70
C THR A 294 0.15 -33.74 19.89
N TYR A 295 -0.76 -33.49 18.94
CA TYR A 295 -1.69 -32.36 19.01
C TYR A 295 -2.50 -32.42 20.31
N THR A 296 -2.44 -31.34 21.11
CA THR A 296 -3.12 -31.20 22.40
C THR A 296 -3.74 -29.82 22.51
N LEU A 297 -4.75 -29.68 23.37
CA LEU A 297 -5.49 -28.44 23.56
C LEU A 297 -5.72 -28.22 25.06
N ALA A 298 -5.25 -27.08 25.58
CA ALA A 298 -5.53 -26.66 26.95
C ALA A 298 -6.79 -25.79 27.01
N LEU A 299 -7.32 -25.59 28.23
CA LEU A 299 -8.50 -24.76 28.45
C LEU A 299 -8.28 -23.33 27.94
N GLU A 300 -7.09 -22.77 28.17
CA GLU A 300 -6.70 -21.43 27.69
C GLU A 300 -6.81 -21.28 26.16
N ASN A 301 -6.49 -22.34 25.42
CA ASN A 301 -6.61 -22.33 23.95
C ASN A 301 -8.08 -22.30 23.51
N VAL A 302 -8.95 -23.01 24.23
CA VAL A 302 -10.39 -23.02 23.95
C VAL A 302 -11.02 -21.67 24.28
N GLU A 303 -10.62 -21.04 25.40
CA GLU A 303 -11.06 -19.68 25.72
C GLU A 303 -10.62 -18.68 24.64
N ALA A 304 -9.38 -18.80 24.16
CA ALA A 304 -8.91 -18.00 23.04
C ALA A 304 -9.78 -18.19 21.78
N ASP A 305 -10.12 -19.43 21.42
CA ASP A 305 -11.04 -19.70 20.30
C ASP A 305 -12.40 -19.00 20.48
N LEU A 306 -12.99 -19.10 21.69
CA LEU A 306 -14.29 -18.49 22.02
C LEU A 306 -14.23 -16.96 21.93
N VAL A 307 -13.24 -16.34 22.58
CA VAL A 307 -13.04 -14.87 22.54
C VAL A 307 -12.80 -14.39 21.11
N ASN A 308 -12.01 -15.11 20.32
CA ASN A 308 -11.76 -14.74 18.93
C ASN A 308 -13.06 -14.76 18.10
N MET A 309 -13.91 -15.78 18.28
CA MET A 309 -15.21 -15.85 17.60
C MET A 309 -16.20 -14.77 18.09
N GLU A 310 -16.19 -14.43 19.38
CA GLU A 310 -17.01 -13.33 19.91
C GLU A 310 -16.55 -11.95 19.40
N CYS A 311 -15.26 -11.76 19.17
CA CYS A 311 -14.73 -10.57 18.48
C CYS A 311 -15.19 -10.54 17.02
N ASP A 312 -15.13 -11.66 16.30
CA ASP A 312 -15.60 -11.76 14.91
C ASP A 312 -17.12 -11.49 14.78
N ALA A 313 -17.89 -11.79 15.83
CA ALA A 313 -19.33 -11.53 15.90
C ALA A 313 -19.69 -10.15 16.47
N GLY A 314 -18.71 -9.28 16.75
CA GLY A 314 -18.94 -7.94 17.31
C GLY A 314 -19.49 -7.91 18.73
N ARG A 315 -19.46 -9.05 19.45
CA ARG A 315 -19.97 -9.17 20.83
C ARG A 315 -18.91 -8.86 21.88
N GLU A 316 -17.64 -8.95 21.50
CA GLU A 316 -16.49 -8.62 22.34
C GLU A 316 -15.62 -7.56 21.66
N SER A 317 -14.92 -6.77 22.45
CA SER A 317 -14.04 -5.72 21.92
C SER A 317 -12.82 -6.35 21.21
N GLU A 318 -12.49 -5.87 20.02
CA GLU A 318 -11.28 -6.27 19.27
C GLU A 318 -9.98 -6.14 20.10
N ARG A 319 -9.93 -5.23 21.09
CA ARG A 319 -8.81 -5.12 22.05
C ARG A 319 -8.59 -6.36 22.91
N ARG A 320 -9.61 -7.21 23.06
CA ARG A 320 -9.56 -8.48 23.80
C ARG A 320 -9.29 -9.66 22.88
N ARG A 321 -9.12 -9.46 21.56
CA ARG A 321 -8.77 -10.55 20.64
C ARG A 321 -7.47 -11.21 21.13
N PRO A 322 -7.46 -12.55 21.29
CA PRO A 322 -6.31 -13.25 21.84
C PRO A 322 -5.09 -13.16 20.91
N ASN A 323 -3.91 -13.35 21.48
CA ASN A 323 -2.68 -13.52 20.70
C ASN A 323 -2.81 -14.77 19.80
N GLN A 324 -2.31 -14.68 18.56
CA GLN A 324 -2.37 -15.78 17.58
C GLN A 324 -1.66 -17.04 18.08
N ASP A 325 -0.64 -16.90 18.93
CA ASP A 325 0.09 -18.03 19.50
C ASP A 325 -0.79 -18.91 20.41
N LEU A 326 -1.91 -18.38 20.94
CA LEU A 326 -2.85 -19.15 21.76
C LEU A 326 -3.86 -19.95 20.92
N LEU A 327 -3.99 -19.63 19.62
CA LEU A 327 -4.89 -20.33 18.70
C LEU A 327 -4.14 -21.50 18.06
N VAL A 328 -4.32 -22.71 18.60
CA VAL A 328 -3.58 -23.91 18.14
C VAL A 328 -3.88 -24.28 16.68
N THR A 329 -5.12 -24.03 16.22
CA THR A 329 -5.56 -24.28 14.84
C THR A 329 -6.26 -23.04 14.26
N PRO A 330 -5.51 -21.99 13.90
CA PRO A 330 -6.11 -20.74 13.44
C PRO A 330 -6.70 -20.94 12.04
N THR A 331 -8.00 -20.64 11.89
CA THR A 331 -8.64 -20.58 10.56
C THR A 331 -8.20 -19.33 9.80
N ASN A 332 -8.41 -19.31 8.48
CA ASN A 332 -8.13 -18.12 7.69
C ASN A 332 -8.94 -16.91 8.22
N PRO A 333 -8.30 -15.79 8.60
CA PRO A 333 -8.99 -14.65 9.20
C PRO A 333 -9.98 -14.02 8.23
N TYR A 334 -11.10 -13.54 8.76
CA TYR A 334 -12.09 -12.81 7.97
C TYR A 334 -11.58 -11.42 7.60
N THR A 335 -11.90 -10.99 6.38
CA THR A 335 -11.65 -9.60 5.97
C THR A 335 -12.71 -8.67 6.59
N PRO A 336 -12.42 -7.37 6.75
CA PRO A 336 -13.43 -6.42 7.25
C PRO A 336 -14.72 -6.42 6.42
N GLU A 337 -14.63 -6.57 5.08
CA GLU A 337 -15.81 -6.66 4.21
C GLU A 337 -16.68 -7.89 4.50
N VAL A 338 -16.08 -8.98 4.97
CA VAL A 338 -16.79 -10.19 5.38
C VAL A 338 -17.44 -9.96 6.73
N LEU A 339 -16.71 -9.44 7.71
CA LEU A 339 -17.26 -9.14 9.04
C LEU A 339 -18.46 -8.20 8.93
N ASP A 340 -18.36 -7.10 8.19
CA ASP A 340 -19.47 -6.16 7.98
C ASP A 340 -20.71 -6.82 7.34
N ARG A 341 -20.49 -7.82 6.47
CA ARG A 341 -21.59 -8.52 5.78
C ARG A 341 -22.30 -9.53 6.68
N TYR A 342 -21.57 -10.14 7.60
CA TYR A 342 -22.05 -11.25 8.44
C TYR A 342 -22.25 -10.84 9.90
N ASP A 343 -21.97 -9.59 10.29
CA ASP A 343 -22.04 -9.08 11.67
C ASP A 343 -23.33 -9.50 12.38
N GLY A 344 -24.49 -9.16 11.80
CA GLY A 344 -25.80 -9.53 12.35
C GLY A 344 -26.04 -11.04 12.41
N ASP A 345 -25.56 -11.81 11.43
CA ASP A 345 -25.76 -13.27 11.39
C ASP A 345 -24.86 -14.00 12.39
N PHE A 346 -23.59 -13.59 12.54
CA PHE A 346 -22.66 -14.16 13.51
C PHE A 346 -23.06 -13.80 14.94
N SER A 347 -23.45 -12.55 15.18
CA SER A 347 -23.95 -12.11 16.49
C SER A 347 -25.22 -12.85 16.88
N ALA A 348 -26.15 -13.04 15.93
CA ALA A 348 -27.34 -13.87 16.15
C ALA A 348 -26.99 -15.34 16.42
N ALA A 349 -26.07 -15.94 15.63
CA ALA A 349 -25.66 -17.32 15.82
C ALA A 349 -25.05 -17.59 17.21
N ILE A 350 -24.17 -16.71 17.69
CA ILE A 350 -23.63 -16.80 19.06
C ILE A 350 -24.72 -16.53 20.09
N GLY A 351 -25.55 -15.50 19.88
CA GLY A 351 -26.64 -15.15 20.78
C GLY A 351 -27.64 -16.29 20.98
N ASP A 352 -28.06 -16.95 19.90
CA ASP A 352 -28.96 -18.09 19.94
C ASP A 352 -28.31 -19.31 20.60
N THR A 353 -27.03 -19.57 20.30
CA THR A 353 -26.26 -20.66 20.95
C THR A 353 -26.15 -20.42 22.45
N ASN A 354 -25.82 -19.20 22.88
CA ASN A 354 -25.70 -18.87 24.29
C ASN A 354 -27.05 -18.95 25.04
N ARG A 355 -28.18 -18.63 24.36
CA ARG A 355 -29.52 -18.82 24.93
C ARG A 355 -29.91 -20.29 25.06
N GLU A 356 -29.48 -21.13 24.13
CA GLU A 356 -29.85 -22.54 24.06
C GLU A 356 -29.03 -23.44 25.01
N PHE A 357 -27.74 -23.12 25.18
CA PHE A 357 -26.79 -23.91 25.95
C PHE A 357 -26.34 -23.19 27.23
N PHE A 358 -25.34 -22.32 27.13
CA PHE A 358 -24.85 -21.51 28.25
C PHE A 358 -23.98 -20.36 27.73
N LEU A 359 -23.78 -19.33 28.58
CA LEU A 359 -22.85 -18.24 28.30
C LEU A 359 -21.41 -18.71 28.52
N ARG A 360 -20.46 -18.21 27.72
CA ARG A 360 -19.02 -18.53 27.87
C ARG A 360 -18.58 -18.51 29.34
N ASP A 361 -18.92 -17.46 30.08
CA ASP A 361 -18.42 -17.23 31.44
C ASP A 361 -19.26 -17.93 32.53
N ASP A 362 -20.35 -18.61 32.17
CA ASP A 362 -21.28 -19.26 33.11
C ASP A 362 -21.61 -20.71 32.69
N PRO A 363 -20.61 -21.63 32.72
CA PRO A 363 -20.82 -23.03 32.37
C PRO A 363 -21.52 -23.82 33.48
N PRO A 364 -22.24 -24.92 33.16
CA PRO A 364 -22.85 -25.80 34.15
C PRO A 364 -21.83 -26.35 35.16
N THR A 365 -22.07 -26.07 36.45
CA THR A 365 -21.17 -26.43 37.55
C THR A 365 -21.34 -27.88 38.00
N THR A 366 -22.57 -28.43 37.96
CA THR A 366 -22.87 -29.82 38.36
C THR A 366 -22.43 -30.85 37.31
N PRO A 367 -21.88 -32.02 37.71
CA PRO A 367 -21.51 -33.08 36.76
C PRO A 367 -22.65 -33.59 35.87
N GLU A 368 -23.86 -33.74 36.44
CA GLU A 368 -25.06 -34.17 35.71
C GLU A 368 -25.47 -33.15 34.65
N GLY A 369 -25.57 -31.87 35.04
CA GLY A 369 -25.86 -30.77 34.11
C GLY A 369 -24.80 -30.64 33.01
N ARG A 370 -23.52 -30.90 33.32
CA ARG A 370 -22.44 -30.88 32.34
C ARG A 370 -22.54 -32.01 31.31
N ASN A 371 -22.78 -33.25 31.75
CA ASN A 371 -22.94 -34.38 30.85
C ASN A 371 -24.19 -34.21 29.95
N ALA A 372 -25.32 -33.79 30.53
CA ALA A 372 -26.52 -33.48 29.76
C ALA A 372 -26.27 -32.38 28.71
N MET A 373 -25.47 -31.36 29.06
CA MET A 373 -25.11 -30.28 28.13
C MET A 373 -24.16 -30.76 27.01
N LEU A 374 -23.20 -31.64 27.33
CA LEU A 374 -22.32 -32.25 26.33
C LEU A 374 -23.11 -33.06 25.30
N ASP A 375 -24.10 -33.85 25.74
CA ASP A 375 -24.96 -34.63 24.84
C ASP A 375 -25.81 -33.73 23.94
N ARG A 376 -26.42 -32.69 24.53
CA ARG A 376 -27.19 -31.69 23.77
C ARG A 376 -26.33 -30.97 22.73
N LEU A 377 -25.13 -30.51 23.10
CA LEU A 377 -24.19 -29.87 22.17
C LEU A 377 -23.74 -30.84 21.07
N SER A 378 -23.44 -32.09 21.41
CA SER A 378 -23.03 -33.10 20.43
C SER A 378 -24.13 -33.34 19.38
N ASN A 379 -25.38 -33.49 19.82
CA ASN A 379 -26.53 -33.67 18.94
C ASN A 379 -26.75 -32.44 18.05
N ALA A 380 -26.75 -31.24 18.64
CA ALA A 380 -26.93 -30.00 17.90
C ALA A 380 -25.79 -29.75 16.88
N ILE A 381 -24.54 -30.09 17.21
CA ILE A 381 -23.43 -30.03 16.24
C ILE A 381 -23.69 -31.01 15.09
N GLY A 382 -24.15 -32.24 15.37
CA GLY A 382 -24.52 -33.22 14.35
C GLY A 382 -25.60 -32.72 13.39
N GLU A 383 -26.68 -32.15 13.92
CA GLU A 383 -27.77 -31.55 13.14
C GLU A 383 -27.26 -30.38 12.28
N GLN A 384 -26.45 -29.49 12.87
CA GLN A 384 -25.90 -28.35 12.13
C GLN A 384 -24.90 -28.79 11.05
N ARG A 385 -24.11 -29.85 11.26
CA ARG A 385 -23.24 -30.43 10.23
C ARG A 385 -24.07 -30.92 9.03
N ALA A 386 -25.17 -31.62 9.28
CA ALA A 386 -26.07 -32.08 8.22
C ALA A 386 -26.65 -30.89 7.43
N ALA A 387 -27.18 -29.89 8.14
CA ALA A 387 -27.71 -28.68 7.52
C ALA A 387 -26.65 -27.90 6.73
N ALA A 388 -25.43 -27.77 7.26
CA ALA A 388 -24.33 -27.07 6.60
C ALA A 388 -23.94 -27.74 5.27
N ARG A 389 -23.85 -29.08 5.24
CA ARG A 389 -23.57 -29.86 4.02
C ARG A 389 -24.69 -29.76 3.00
N GLU A 390 -25.95 -29.80 3.45
CA GLU A 390 -27.12 -29.60 2.58
C GLU A 390 -27.06 -28.22 1.91
N PHE A 391 -26.78 -27.16 2.68
CA PHE A 391 -26.66 -25.81 2.13
C PHE A 391 -25.45 -25.60 1.22
N ASP A 392 -24.31 -26.25 1.48
CA ASP A 392 -23.10 -26.11 0.65
C ASP A 392 -23.27 -26.72 -0.75
N SER A 393 -24.07 -27.79 -0.85
CA SER A 393 -24.47 -28.40 -2.11
C SER A 393 -25.39 -27.48 -2.96
N GLY A 394 -25.92 -26.41 -2.37
CA GLY A 394 -26.79 -25.44 -3.00
C GLY A 394 -26.13 -24.59 -4.10
N ASN A 395 -26.93 -24.20 -5.10
CA ASN A 395 -26.51 -23.36 -6.22
C ASN A 395 -26.80 -21.86 -6.03
N ASN A 396 -27.52 -21.47 -4.96
CA ASN A 396 -27.85 -20.07 -4.69
C ASN A 396 -26.92 -19.45 -3.63
N ASN A 397 -26.61 -18.16 -3.78
CA ASN A 397 -25.83 -17.36 -2.83
C ASN A 397 -26.43 -17.37 -1.41
N LEU A 398 -27.76 -17.43 -1.29
CA LEU A 398 -28.40 -17.49 0.02
C LEU A 398 -28.09 -18.79 0.76
N GLN A 399 -28.08 -19.92 0.05
CA GLN A 399 -27.72 -21.23 0.64
C GLN A 399 -26.25 -21.24 1.06
N LEU A 400 -25.34 -20.76 0.20
CA LEU A 400 -23.92 -20.61 0.57
C LEU A 400 -23.70 -19.68 1.77
N LYS A 401 -24.50 -18.61 1.87
CA LYS A 401 -24.48 -17.74 3.05
C LYS A 401 -24.89 -18.51 4.31
N ARG A 402 -25.98 -19.28 4.25
CA ARG A 402 -26.47 -20.11 5.36
C ARG A 402 -25.45 -21.19 5.74
N ALA A 403 -24.81 -21.84 4.78
CA ALA A 403 -23.74 -22.81 5.02
C ALA A 403 -22.58 -22.20 5.82
N ARG A 404 -22.13 -20.99 5.45
CA ARG A 404 -21.05 -20.27 6.17
C ARG A 404 -21.43 -19.89 7.60
N VAL A 405 -22.67 -19.45 7.82
CA VAL A 405 -23.17 -19.13 9.17
C VAL A 405 -23.28 -20.41 10.00
N ALA A 406 -23.78 -21.50 9.44
CA ALA A 406 -23.82 -22.81 10.11
C ALA A 406 -22.41 -23.30 10.47
N ALA A 407 -21.44 -23.19 9.56
CA ALA A 407 -20.04 -23.52 9.81
C ALA A 407 -19.40 -22.69 10.92
N PHE A 408 -19.75 -21.40 11.01
CA PHE A 408 -19.33 -20.54 12.12
C PHE A 408 -19.97 -20.99 13.45
N LYS A 409 -21.28 -21.26 13.45
CA LYS A 409 -22.02 -21.77 14.61
C LYS A 409 -21.45 -23.09 15.13
N ILE A 410 -21.13 -24.04 14.23
CA ILE A 410 -20.51 -25.32 14.57
C ILE A 410 -19.19 -25.13 15.30
N LYS A 411 -18.30 -24.25 14.80
CA LYS A 411 -17.03 -23.95 15.48
C LYS A 411 -17.25 -23.44 16.90
N TYR A 412 -18.19 -22.51 17.07
CA TYR A 412 -18.50 -21.93 18.38
C TYR A 412 -19.07 -22.96 19.34
N MET A 413 -20.06 -23.76 18.91
CA MET A 413 -20.62 -24.86 19.71
C MET A 413 -19.56 -25.91 20.06
N ARG A 414 -18.67 -26.25 19.12
CA ARG A 414 -17.58 -27.20 19.38
C ARG A 414 -16.57 -26.64 20.39
N ALA A 415 -16.28 -25.34 20.36
CA ALA A 415 -15.43 -24.72 21.37
C ALA A 415 -16.09 -24.75 22.77
N LEU A 416 -17.40 -24.47 22.88
CA LEU A 416 -18.15 -24.65 24.13
C LEU A 416 -18.12 -26.11 24.61
N TYR A 417 -18.28 -27.06 23.68
CA TYR A 417 -18.18 -28.49 23.98
C TYR A 417 -16.80 -28.86 24.53
N MET A 418 -15.71 -28.39 23.90
CA MET A 418 -14.34 -28.63 24.38
C MET A 418 -14.08 -27.99 25.74
N LYS A 419 -14.65 -26.81 26.01
CA LYS A 419 -14.57 -26.15 27.32
C LYS A 419 -15.15 -27.05 28.42
N LEU A 420 -16.37 -27.57 28.21
CA LEU A 420 -16.99 -28.49 29.17
C LEU A 420 -16.21 -29.80 29.35
N LEU A 421 -15.63 -30.35 28.28
CA LEU A 421 -14.81 -31.55 28.36
C LEU A 421 -13.53 -31.32 29.19
N LEU A 422 -12.85 -30.19 28.97
CA LEU A 422 -11.59 -29.87 29.66
C LEU A 422 -11.80 -29.45 31.11
N MET A 423 -13.00 -28.97 31.47
CA MET A 423 -13.37 -28.68 32.86
C MET A 423 -13.77 -29.93 33.67
N LYS A 424 -13.82 -31.12 33.06
CA LYS A 424 -14.25 -32.38 33.70
C LYS A 424 -13.26 -32.88 34.75
N ASP A 425 -13.78 -33.18 35.93
CA ASP A 425 -13.06 -33.81 37.04
C ASP A 425 -13.84 -35.07 37.49
N PRO A 426 -13.28 -36.29 37.42
CA PRO A 426 -11.94 -36.61 36.91
C PRO A 426 -11.79 -36.41 35.39
N PRO A 427 -10.56 -36.18 34.90
CA PRO A 427 -10.29 -35.98 33.47
C PRO A 427 -10.71 -37.19 32.64
N LEU A 428 -11.06 -36.93 31.38
CA LEU A 428 -11.45 -37.97 30.41
C LEU A 428 -10.31 -38.95 30.15
N SER A 429 -10.66 -40.17 29.75
CA SER A 429 -9.66 -41.10 29.21
C SER A 429 -8.99 -40.51 27.97
N ASP A 430 -7.72 -40.83 27.77
CA ASP A 430 -6.94 -40.35 26.61
C ASP A 430 -7.63 -40.67 25.27
N ALA A 431 -8.26 -41.84 25.17
CA ALA A 431 -9.01 -42.24 23.98
C ALA A 431 -10.22 -41.33 23.71
N ALA A 432 -10.96 -40.95 24.76
CA ALA A 432 -12.09 -40.04 24.63
C ALA A 432 -11.62 -38.61 24.27
N MET A 433 -10.50 -38.15 24.85
CA MET A 433 -9.91 -36.86 24.52
C MET A 433 -9.41 -36.81 23.06
N ARG A 434 -8.68 -37.84 22.60
CA ARG A 434 -8.23 -37.94 21.20
C ARG A 434 -9.40 -37.91 20.22
N ARG A 435 -10.49 -38.62 20.51
CA ARG A 435 -11.70 -38.61 19.70
C ARG A 435 -12.33 -37.21 19.64
N ALA A 436 -12.41 -36.51 20.77
CA ALA A 436 -12.94 -35.14 20.80
C ALA A 436 -12.07 -34.16 20.01
N LEU A 437 -10.74 -34.30 20.10
CA LEU A 437 -9.77 -33.51 19.34
C LEU A 437 -9.88 -33.77 17.83
N ALA A 438 -10.04 -35.03 17.41
CA ALA A 438 -10.28 -35.40 16.01
C ALA A 438 -11.57 -34.77 15.47
N LEU A 439 -12.69 -34.90 16.21
CA LEU A 439 -13.97 -34.28 15.83
C LEU A 439 -13.88 -32.75 15.74
N ARG A 440 -13.07 -32.11 16.58
CA ARG A 440 -12.80 -30.67 16.49
C ARG A 440 -12.04 -30.33 15.20
N LEU A 441 -11.00 -31.09 14.83
CA LEU A 441 -10.27 -30.89 13.58
C LEU A 441 -11.19 -31.07 12.36
N GLU A 442 -12.07 -32.07 12.39
CA GLU A 442 -13.10 -32.27 11.37
C GLU A 442 -14.00 -31.03 11.21
N ASP A 443 -14.45 -30.43 12.32
CA ASP A 443 -15.29 -29.21 12.30
C ASP A 443 -14.53 -27.98 11.75
N TRP A 444 -13.25 -27.86 12.08
CA TRP A 444 -12.40 -26.79 11.56
C TRP A 444 -12.13 -26.96 10.07
N ARG A 445 -11.92 -28.21 9.61
CA ARG A 445 -11.77 -28.53 8.18
C ARG A 445 -13.07 -28.24 7.42
N LEU A 446 -14.21 -28.72 7.93
CA LEU A 446 -15.53 -28.45 7.35
C LEU A 446 -15.79 -26.95 7.21
N HIS A 447 -15.35 -26.16 8.19
CA HIS A 447 -15.43 -24.71 8.10
C HIS A 447 -14.62 -24.16 6.92
N GLU A 448 -13.34 -24.50 6.81
CA GLU A 448 -12.50 -24.02 5.71
C GLU A 448 -13.02 -24.47 4.34
N GLU A 449 -13.53 -25.70 4.23
CA GLU A 449 -14.16 -26.26 3.02
C GLU A 449 -15.37 -25.44 2.56
N ILE A 450 -16.34 -25.20 3.44
CA ILE A 450 -17.55 -24.41 3.13
C ILE A 450 -17.18 -22.99 2.69
N TRP A 451 -16.19 -22.38 3.35
CA TRP A 451 -15.69 -21.07 2.94
C TRP A 451 -15.03 -21.12 1.56
N ASN A 452 -14.27 -22.19 1.28
CA ASN A 452 -13.62 -22.44 0.00
C ASN A 452 -14.63 -22.60 -1.14
N THR A 453 -15.66 -23.44 -0.98
CA THR A 453 -16.68 -23.70 -2.00
C THR A 453 -17.29 -22.38 -2.50
N ALA A 454 -17.65 -21.51 -1.57
CA ALA A 454 -18.27 -20.23 -1.91
C ALA A 454 -17.27 -19.21 -2.48
N ASP A 455 -15.99 -19.23 -2.09
CA ASP A 455 -14.97 -18.35 -2.67
C ASP A 455 -14.54 -18.81 -4.07
N VAL A 456 -14.46 -20.12 -4.33
CA VAL A 456 -14.25 -20.69 -5.68
C VAL A 456 -15.37 -20.26 -6.61
N LYS A 457 -16.64 -20.36 -6.17
CA LYS A 457 -17.80 -19.85 -6.93
C LYS A 457 -17.73 -18.34 -7.16
N ALA A 458 -17.12 -17.57 -6.25
CA ALA A 458 -16.96 -16.12 -6.37
C ALA A 458 -15.81 -15.70 -7.30
N VAL A 459 -14.72 -16.47 -7.40
CA VAL A 459 -13.57 -16.20 -8.30
C VAL A 459 -14.00 -16.10 -9.77
N GLY A 460 -14.99 -16.88 -10.18
CA GLY A 460 -15.54 -16.86 -11.54
C GLY A 460 -16.47 -15.69 -11.85
N ARG A 461 -16.91 -14.91 -10.84
CA ARG A 461 -17.91 -13.86 -11.01
C ARG A 461 -17.28 -12.47 -11.03
N ARG A 462 -17.47 -11.75 -12.14
CA ARG A 462 -17.00 -10.37 -12.29
C ARG A 462 -18.05 -9.37 -11.78
N SER A 463 -17.66 -8.48 -10.87
CA SER A 463 -18.53 -7.38 -10.46
C SER A 463 -18.60 -6.34 -11.58
N LYS A 464 -19.78 -6.11 -12.16
CA LYS A 464 -19.99 -5.10 -13.22
C LYS A 464 -19.79 -3.66 -12.72
N THR A 465 -19.95 -3.43 -11.42
CA THR A 465 -19.88 -2.13 -10.75
C THR A 465 -18.49 -1.73 -10.25
N LYS A 466 -17.52 -2.65 -10.23
CA LYS A 466 -16.15 -2.37 -9.76
C LYS A 466 -15.20 -2.24 -10.96
N SER A 467 -14.15 -1.43 -10.81
CA SER A 467 -13.12 -1.28 -11.86
C SER A 467 -12.48 -2.63 -12.23
N ARG A 468 -11.88 -2.71 -13.42
CA ARG A 468 -11.18 -3.94 -13.87
C ARG A 468 -10.08 -4.36 -12.90
N GLU A 469 -9.36 -3.39 -12.35
CA GLU A 469 -8.29 -3.61 -11.37
C GLU A 469 -8.81 -4.09 -10.02
N ALA A 470 -9.87 -3.47 -9.49
CA ALA A 470 -10.49 -3.91 -8.24
C ALA A 470 -11.03 -5.35 -8.34
N ASN A 471 -11.56 -5.74 -9.51
CA ASN A 471 -11.96 -7.12 -9.78
C ASN A 471 -10.76 -8.08 -9.85
N ARG A 472 -9.64 -7.67 -10.47
CA ARG A 472 -8.40 -8.48 -10.52
C ARG A 472 -7.80 -8.68 -9.12
N GLU A 473 -7.76 -7.62 -8.32
CA GLU A 473 -7.25 -7.69 -6.95
C GLU A 473 -8.10 -8.61 -6.09
N LYS A 474 -9.43 -8.43 -6.13
CA LYS A 474 -10.35 -9.31 -5.41
C LYS A 474 -10.18 -10.78 -5.82
N ARG A 475 -9.98 -11.03 -7.12
CA ARG A 475 -9.73 -12.39 -7.63
C ARG A 475 -8.43 -12.97 -7.07
N ARG A 476 -7.35 -12.19 -7.03
CA ARG A 476 -6.06 -12.61 -6.46
C ARG A 476 -6.19 -12.91 -4.96
N GLN A 477 -6.88 -12.03 -4.23
CA GLN A 477 -7.14 -12.23 -2.80
C GLN A 477 -7.93 -13.52 -2.55
N LEU A 478 -9.03 -13.73 -3.26
CA LEU A 478 -9.83 -14.96 -3.16
C LEU A 478 -8.99 -16.20 -3.49
N GLN A 479 -8.14 -16.16 -4.53
CA GLN A 479 -7.24 -17.27 -4.86
C GLN A 479 -6.19 -17.54 -3.78
N HIS A 480 -5.67 -16.49 -3.14
CA HIS A 480 -4.74 -16.63 -2.03
C HIS A 480 -5.43 -17.27 -0.82
N ASP A 481 -6.61 -16.77 -0.46
CA ASP A 481 -7.43 -17.33 0.62
C ASP A 481 -7.76 -18.80 0.34
N ILE A 482 -8.16 -19.14 -0.89
CA ILE A 482 -8.49 -20.51 -1.28
C ILE A 482 -7.32 -21.47 -1.06
N ARG A 483 -6.11 -21.07 -1.48
CA ARG A 483 -4.90 -21.87 -1.29
C ARG A 483 -4.56 -22.03 0.18
N ARG A 484 -4.70 -20.97 0.99
CA ARG A 484 -4.41 -21.02 2.42
C ARG A 484 -5.37 -21.95 3.16
N ARG A 485 -6.67 -21.88 2.84
CA ARG A 485 -7.69 -22.80 3.39
C ARG A 485 -7.43 -24.24 3.01
N ALA A 486 -7.05 -24.51 1.76
CA ALA A 486 -6.67 -25.86 1.32
C ALA A 486 -5.45 -26.39 2.08
N LYS A 487 -4.43 -25.56 2.32
CA LYS A 487 -3.28 -25.94 3.16
C LYS A 487 -3.67 -26.23 4.61
N ASN A 488 -4.56 -25.44 5.19
CA ASN A 488 -5.08 -25.68 6.54
C ASN A 488 -5.79 -27.04 6.62
N ALA A 489 -6.65 -27.35 5.63
CA ALA A 489 -7.38 -28.62 5.57
C ALA A 489 -6.44 -29.83 5.54
N VAL A 490 -5.42 -29.83 4.68
CA VAL A 490 -4.41 -30.91 4.59
C VAL A 490 -3.63 -31.04 5.90
N LYS A 491 -3.20 -29.90 6.47
CA LYS A 491 -2.47 -29.90 7.74
C LYS A 491 -3.29 -30.53 8.88
N TRP A 492 -4.58 -30.21 8.96
CA TRP A 492 -5.45 -30.73 10.01
C TRP A 492 -5.88 -32.17 9.79
N GLU A 493 -5.97 -32.62 8.54
CA GLU A 493 -6.14 -34.03 8.20
C GLU A 493 -4.96 -34.87 8.67
N ALA A 494 -3.71 -34.42 8.43
CA ALA A 494 -2.53 -35.09 8.95
C ALA A 494 -2.49 -35.12 10.49
N MET A 495 -2.95 -34.05 11.16
CA MET A 495 -3.09 -34.03 12.62
C MET A 495 -4.15 -35.01 13.12
N GLU A 496 -5.27 -35.14 12.42
CA GLU A 496 -6.35 -36.09 12.72
C GLU A 496 -5.87 -37.55 12.57
N GLU A 497 -5.15 -37.84 11.49
CA GLU A 497 -4.56 -39.15 11.25
C GLU A 497 -3.55 -39.52 12.34
N ALA A 498 -2.71 -38.58 12.78
CA ALA A 498 -1.79 -38.79 13.89
C ALA A 498 -2.50 -39.07 15.24
N LEU A 499 -3.66 -38.47 15.48
CA LEU A 499 -4.47 -38.74 16.68
C LEU A 499 -5.10 -40.13 16.66
N THR A 500 -5.54 -40.58 15.48
CA THR A 500 -6.25 -41.86 15.31
C THR A 500 -5.30 -43.06 15.24
N THR A 501 -4.17 -42.91 14.56
CA THR A 501 -3.16 -43.98 14.40
C THR A 501 -2.15 -44.03 15.54
N GLY A 502 -2.00 -42.95 16.31
CA GLY A 502 -0.97 -42.84 17.34
C GLY A 502 0.46 -42.70 16.79
N ALA A 503 0.62 -42.64 15.47
CA ALA A 503 1.88 -42.29 14.82
C ALA A 503 2.13 -40.78 14.95
N PRO A 504 3.39 -40.33 15.09
CA PRO A 504 3.69 -38.91 14.99
C PRO A 504 3.18 -38.42 13.63
N ALA A 505 2.55 -37.25 13.59
CA ALA A 505 2.28 -36.58 12.33
C ALA A 505 3.62 -36.44 11.62
N GLU A 506 3.83 -37.22 10.55
CA GLU A 506 4.86 -36.90 9.59
C GLU A 506 4.40 -35.56 9.00
N GLU A 507 4.96 -34.46 9.51
CA GLU A 507 5.20 -33.34 8.61
C GLU A 507 5.98 -33.99 7.48
N GLU A 508 5.30 -34.30 6.37
CA GLU A 508 5.98 -34.33 5.08
C GLU A 508 6.88 -33.11 5.16
N ALA A 509 8.19 -33.37 5.16
CA ALA A 509 9.14 -32.37 4.80
C ALA A 509 8.67 -31.92 3.43
N VAL A 510 7.80 -30.91 3.43
CA VAL A 510 7.72 -29.94 2.37
C VAL A 510 9.18 -29.62 2.23
N ALA A 511 9.77 -30.16 1.17
CA ALA A 511 11.08 -29.74 0.74
C ALA A 511 11.02 -28.24 0.94
N GLU A 512 11.92 -27.71 1.76
CA GLU A 512 12.43 -26.40 1.44
C GLU A 512 12.89 -26.59 0.00
N GLU A 513 11.98 -26.31 -0.94
CA GLU A 513 12.40 -25.87 -2.24
C GLU A 513 13.46 -24.85 -1.88
N PRO A 514 14.71 -25.03 -2.34
CA PRO A 514 15.64 -23.94 -2.23
C PRO A 514 14.86 -22.73 -2.73
N GLU A 515 14.95 -21.59 -2.06
CA GLU A 515 14.55 -20.32 -2.66
C GLU A 515 15.47 -20.01 -3.89
N GLY A 516 15.90 -21.00 -4.66
CA GLY A 516 16.18 -20.92 -6.06
C GLY A 516 14.84 -20.86 -6.78
N VAL A 517 14.41 -19.64 -7.07
CA VAL A 517 13.48 -19.32 -8.14
C VAL A 517 13.90 -20.14 -9.37
N VAL A 518 13.20 -21.24 -9.66
CA VAL A 518 13.21 -21.78 -11.02
C VAL A 518 12.45 -20.76 -11.84
N GLU A 519 13.23 -19.89 -12.46
CA GLU A 519 12.78 -18.91 -13.43
C GLU A 519 11.90 -19.64 -14.46
N PRO A 520 10.62 -19.28 -14.63
CA PRO A 520 9.98 -19.58 -15.89
C PRO A 520 10.83 -18.87 -16.95
N GLN A 521 11.45 -19.66 -17.82
CA GLN A 521 12.23 -19.15 -18.95
C GLN A 521 11.45 -18.01 -19.60
N GLY A 522 12.02 -16.82 -19.51
CA GLY A 522 11.34 -15.59 -19.81
C GLY A 522 10.92 -15.57 -21.27
N ARG A 523 9.66 -15.18 -21.51
CA ARG A 523 9.37 -14.44 -22.73
C ARG A 523 10.19 -13.14 -22.67
N PRO A 524 10.91 -12.76 -23.73
CA PRO A 524 11.72 -11.56 -23.72
C PRO A 524 10.80 -10.33 -23.60
N GLY A 525 11.10 -9.44 -22.65
CA GLY A 525 10.49 -8.09 -22.60
C GLY A 525 9.75 -7.66 -21.33
N GLN A 526 9.89 -8.33 -20.17
CA GLN A 526 9.31 -7.81 -18.91
C GLN A 526 10.39 -7.54 -17.84
N PRO A 527 10.49 -6.31 -17.30
CA PRO A 527 11.52 -5.96 -16.32
C PRO A 527 11.27 -6.63 -14.96
N ARG A 528 12.30 -7.34 -14.47
CA ARG A 528 12.29 -8.22 -13.29
C ARG A 528 12.16 -7.53 -11.92
N ASN A 529 12.09 -6.20 -11.85
CA ASN A 529 12.33 -5.48 -10.58
C ASN A 529 11.09 -4.80 -9.95
N ALA A 530 9.91 -4.89 -10.56
CA ALA A 530 8.70 -4.20 -10.06
C ALA A 530 8.14 -4.77 -8.74
N TRP A 531 8.32 -6.07 -8.47
CA TRP A 531 7.74 -6.74 -7.31
C TRP A 531 8.51 -6.49 -6.00
N VAL A 532 9.81 -6.18 -6.09
CA VAL A 532 10.63 -5.77 -4.93
C VAL A 532 10.22 -4.38 -4.44
N ILE A 533 9.86 -3.48 -5.36
CA ILE A 533 9.37 -2.14 -5.07
C ILE A 533 7.97 -2.17 -4.43
N ASP A 534 7.08 -3.05 -4.88
CA ASP A 534 5.72 -3.23 -4.32
C ASP A 534 5.75 -3.78 -2.87
N ARG A 535 6.76 -4.61 -2.55
CA ARG A 535 7.01 -5.16 -1.21
C ARG A 535 7.60 -4.13 -0.25
N ILE A 536 8.31 -3.12 -0.75
CA ILE A 536 8.92 -2.03 0.04
C ILE A 536 7.93 -0.86 0.24
N MET A 537 7.05 -0.56 -0.72
CA MET A 537 6.32 0.72 -0.78
C MET A 537 4.81 0.65 -0.51
N GLY A 538 4.14 -0.48 -0.73
CA GLY A 538 2.70 -0.65 -0.49
C GLY A 538 1.74 0.29 -1.26
N LYS A 539 0.63 -0.28 -1.75
CA LYS A 539 -0.43 0.36 -2.58
C LYS A 539 -0.95 1.73 -2.12
N HIS A 540 -0.50 2.82 -2.74
CA HIS A 540 -0.99 4.18 -2.48
C HIS A 540 -2.49 4.34 -2.77
N ARG A 541 -3.17 5.18 -1.99
CA ARG A 541 -4.48 5.77 -2.33
C ARG A 541 -4.24 7.24 -2.71
N PRO A 542 -4.71 7.72 -3.87
CA PRO A 542 -4.65 9.15 -4.16
C PRO A 542 -5.53 9.93 -3.17
N GLY A 543 -5.05 11.08 -2.69
CA GLY A 543 -5.85 12.04 -1.94
C GLY A 543 -5.75 12.03 -0.41
N ARG A 544 -4.59 11.69 0.19
CA ARG A 544 -4.32 12.05 1.59
C ARG A 544 -3.17 13.05 1.66
N SER A 545 -3.50 14.30 1.97
CA SER A 545 -2.53 15.29 2.42
C SER A 545 -1.74 14.73 3.60
N VAL A 546 -0.44 15.01 3.66
CA VAL A 546 0.47 14.73 4.80
C VAL A 546 -0.10 15.29 6.12
N LEU A 547 -1.00 16.27 6.02
CA LEU A 547 -1.70 16.93 7.12
C LEU A 547 -2.99 16.19 7.57
N TYR A 548 -3.32 15.03 6.99
CA TYR A 548 -4.51 14.25 7.34
C TYR A 548 -4.16 13.04 8.22
N ASN A 549 -4.21 13.23 9.54
CA ASN A 549 -4.11 12.13 10.50
C ASN A 549 -5.50 11.51 10.73
N LYS A 550 -5.75 10.33 10.16
CA LYS A 550 -7.03 9.61 10.25
C LYS A 550 -7.45 9.35 11.71
N ARG A 551 -6.51 9.08 12.62
CA ARG A 551 -6.81 8.82 14.04
C ARG A 551 -7.27 10.10 14.74
N LEU A 552 -6.58 11.22 14.50
CA LEU A 552 -6.97 12.53 15.04
C LEU A 552 -8.31 13.02 14.47
N GLU A 553 -8.55 12.83 13.17
CA GLU A 553 -9.83 13.19 12.56
C GLU A 553 -10.98 12.31 13.06
N GLN A 554 -10.75 11.02 13.31
CA GLN A 554 -11.72 10.15 13.97
C GLN A 554 -11.99 10.60 15.42
N ALA A 555 -10.97 11.04 16.17
CA ALA A 555 -11.15 11.58 17.51
C ALA A 555 -11.92 12.91 17.51
N ARG A 556 -11.62 13.81 16.57
CA ARG A 556 -12.36 15.08 16.37
C ARG A 556 -13.80 14.84 15.96
N GLU A 557 -14.05 13.90 15.06
CA GLU A 557 -15.38 13.51 14.62
C GLU A 557 -16.18 12.88 15.76
N LYS A 558 -15.53 11.99 16.54
CA LYS A 558 -16.14 11.38 17.73
C LYS A 558 -16.50 12.44 18.79
N TRP A 559 -15.61 13.40 19.04
CA TRP A 559 -15.90 14.51 19.94
C TRP A 559 -17.02 15.41 19.41
N ARG A 560 -17.02 15.75 18.11
CA ARG A 560 -18.10 16.54 17.49
C ARG A 560 -19.46 15.86 17.65
N ARG A 561 -19.54 14.54 17.41
CA ARG A 561 -20.76 13.76 17.63
C ARG A 561 -21.18 13.75 19.10
N ALA A 562 -20.23 13.53 20.01
CA ALA A 562 -20.51 13.55 21.45
C ALA A 562 -20.97 14.94 21.94
N ARG A 563 -20.43 16.03 21.37
CA ARG A 563 -20.87 17.40 21.66
C ARG A 563 -22.29 17.67 21.18
N ILE A 564 -22.64 17.23 19.96
CA ILE A 564 -23.98 17.36 19.41
C ILE A 564 -25.00 16.57 20.27
N ASP A 565 -24.65 15.36 20.67
CA ASP A 565 -25.48 14.51 21.54
C ASP A 565 -25.63 15.06 22.97
N ALA A 566 -24.56 15.62 23.55
CA ALA A 566 -24.67 16.31 24.85
C ALA A 566 -25.59 17.52 24.76
N ARG A 567 -25.49 18.32 23.68
CA ARG A 567 -26.32 19.50 23.46
C ARG A 567 -27.79 19.16 23.23
N SER A 568 -28.09 18.07 22.52
CA SER A 568 -29.48 17.62 22.31
C SER A 568 -30.12 17.07 23.58
N ARG A 569 -29.32 16.60 24.55
CA ARG A 569 -29.78 16.04 25.83
C ARG A 569 -29.71 17.02 27.01
N GLY A 570 -29.28 18.27 26.78
CA GLY A 570 -29.09 19.26 27.85
C GLY A 570 -27.97 18.90 28.84
N LEU A 571 -27.02 18.05 28.43
CA LEU A 571 -25.88 17.63 29.23
C LEU A 571 -24.69 18.58 29.02
N PRO A 572 -23.78 18.70 30.00
CA PRO A 572 -22.55 19.46 29.83
C PRO A 572 -21.73 18.91 28.66
N GLU A 573 -21.14 19.81 27.87
CA GLU A 573 -20.34 19.41 26.72
C GLU A 573 -19.15 18.56 27.15
N PRO A 574 -18.85 17.46 26.43
CA PRO A 574 -17.69 16.64 26.74
C PRO A 574 -16.41 17.47 26.62
N PRO A 575 -15.45 17.31 27.55
CA PRO A 575 -14.22 18.08 27.53
C PRO A 575 -13.55 17.91 26.17
N LYS A 576 -13.13 19.04 25.57
CA LYS A 576 -12.40 19.03 24.32
C LYS A 576 -11.15 18.18 24.56
N PRO A 577 -10.86 17.17 23.71
CA PRO A 577 -9.65 16.38 23.89
C PRO A 577 -8.45 17.31 23.91
N VAL A 578 -7.71 17.32 25.03
CA VAL A 578 -6.45 18.03 25.15
C VAL A 578 -5.46 17.24 24.30
N LEU A 579 -5.19 17.74 23.09
CA LEU A 579 -4.29 17.12 22.11
C LEU A 579 -2.88 17.72 22.19
N ARG A 580 -2.46 18.14 23.39
CA ARG A 580 -1.13 18.72 23.61
C ARG A 580 -0.48 18.15 24.87
N ASP A 581 0.79 17.75 24.74
CA ASP A 581 1.79 18.09 25.75
C ASP A 581 2.18 19.56 25.53
N THR A 582 1.93 20.41 26.52
CA THR A 582 2.11 21.87 26.47
C THR A 582 3.59 22.33 26.54
N GLY A 583 4.50 21.65 25.84
CA GLY A 583 5.95 21.88 26.00
C GLY A 583 6.77 22.15 24.73
N ALA A 584 6.36 21.71 23.53
CA ALA A 584 7.19 21.91 22.34
C ALA A 584 6.72 23.14 21.54
N GLU A 585 7.62 24.12 21.37
CA GLU A 585 7.52 25.10 20.29
C GLU A 585 7.38 24.37 18.94
N PRO A 586 6.72 24.97 17.93
CA PRO A 586 6.29 24.23 16.73
C PRO A 586 7.44 23.56 15.96
N TYR A 587 8.68 23.97 16.14
CA TYR A 587 9.90 23.32 15.67
C TYR A 587 11.05 23.66 16.63
N ALA A 588 11.16 22.99 17.78
CA ALA A 588 12.29 23.23 18.70
C ALA A 588 13.66 22.76 18.14
N LEU A 589 13.71 22.12 16.96
CA LEU A 589 14.91 21.56 16.35
C LEU A 589 14.90 21.79 14.83
N GLU A 590 15.95 22.43 14.30
CA GLU A 590 16.16 22.72 12.87
C GLU A 590 16.27 21.44 12.00
N GLY A 591 16.51 20.29 12.63
CA GLY A 591 16.57 18.97 12.01
C GLY A 591 16.61 17.84 13.05
N PRO A 592 16.73 16.56 12.63
CA PRO A 592 16.90 15.45 13.55
C PRO A 592 18.21 15.58 14.36
N PRO A 593 18.41 14.77 15.42
CA PRO A 593 19.64 14.80 16.21
C PRO A 593 20.89 14.72 15.31
N GLY A 594 21.84 15.64 15.48
CA GLY A 594 23.08 15.66 14.71
C GLY A 594 22.95 16.02 13.22
N HIS A 595 21.84 16.63 12.79
CA HIS A 595 21.63 17.00 11.37
C HIS A 595 22.67 17.97 10.80
N GLU A 596 23.28 18.83 11.63
CA GLU A 596 24.39 19.71 11.25
C GLU A 596 25.64 18.93 10.79
N GLN A 597 25.76 17.67 11.24
CA GLN A 597 26.85 16.76 10.91
C GLN A 597 26.46 15.78 9.80
N LEU A 598 25.34 16.02 9.10
CA LEU A 598 25.04 15.27 7.89
C LEU A 598 26.06 15.63 6.82
N PRO A 599 26.75 14.65 6.23
CA PRO A 599 27.71 14.93 5.18
C PRO A 599 26.98 15.45 3.94
N VAL A 600 27.65 16.30 3.17
CA VAL A 600 27.14 16.96 1.94
C VAL A 600 28.23 17.06 0.86
N GLY A 601 29.29 16.27 0.98
CA GLY A 601 30.44 16.28 0.08
C GLY A 601 30.14 15.62 -1.25
N THR A 602 29.39 14.52 -1.23
CA THR A 602 28.99 13.78 -2.44
C THR A 602 27.55 14.09 -2.88
N VAL A 603 27.17 13.70 -4.11
CA VAL A 603 25.81 13.92 -4.63
C VAL A 603 24.79 13.11 -3.83
N TRP A 604 25.13 11.86 -3.49
CA TRP A 604 24.34 11.01 -2.60
C TRP A 604 24.18 11.63 -1.22
N GLU A 605 25.24 12.18 -0.65
CA GLU A 605 25.21 12.82 0.67
C GLU A 605 24.28 14.04 0.69
N LYS A 606 24.33 14.87 -0.36
CA LYS A 606 23.39 15.98 -0.57
C LYS A 606 21.94 15.49 -0.70
N LEU A 607 21.69 14.43 -1.46
CA LEU A 607 20.35 13.84 -1.59
C LEU A 607 19.87 13.26 -0.24
N GLN A 608 20.75 12.57 0.48
CA GLN A 608 20.51 12.04 1.83
C GLN A 608 20.10 13.18 2.79
N TYR A 609 20.81 14.31 2.75
CA TYR A 609 20.47 15.50 3.54
C TYR A 609 19.04 15.97 3.25
N MET A 610 18.67 16.09 1.97
CA MET A 610 17.31 16.48 1.56
C MET A 610 16.26 15.47 2.04
N ILE A 611 16.52 14.16 1.93
CA ILE A 611 15.62 13.09 2.38
C ILE A 611 15.40 13.19 3.90
N VAL A 612 16.49 13.22 4.67
CA VAL A 612 16.45 13.22 6.13
C VAL A 612 15.70 14.43 6.66
N LEU A 613 15.98 15.64 6.15
CA LEU A 613 15.29 16.85 6.58
C LEU A 613 13.84 16.90 6.10
N THR A 614 13.53 16.45 4.89
CA THR A 614 12.14 16.38 4.42
C THR A 614 11.33 15.43 5.29
N HIS A 615 11.85 14.24 5.57
CA HIS A 615 11.20 13.25 6.43
C HIS A 615 11.05 13.73 7.86
N TRP A 616 12.05 14.43 8.41
CA TRP A 616 11.96 15.07 9.72
C TRP A 616 10.88 16.14 9.77
N ARG A 617 10.82 17.04 8.78
CA ARG A 617 9.80 18.10 8.69
C ARG A 617 8.39 17.51 8.63
N ILE A 618 8.21 16.41 7.88
CA ILE A 618 6.96 15.64 7.82
C ILE A 618 6.62 14.99 9.16
N TYR A 619 7.60 14.35 9.80
CA TYR A 619 7.45 13.73 11.12
C TYR A 619 7.02 14.76 12.19
N GLN A 620 7.67 15.92 12.22
CA GLN A 620 7.32 17.04 13.09
C GLN A 620 5.93 17.60 12.78
N GLY A 621 5.60 17.79 11.49
CA GLY A 621 4.28 18.26 11.06
C GLY A 621 3.11 17.37 11.51
N ARG A 622 3.37 16.08 11.79
CA ARG A 622 2.38 15.15 12.35
C ARG A 622 2.14 15.34 13.85
N LEU A 623 3.14 15.87 14.57
CA LEU A 623 3.08 16.14 16.00
C LEU A 623 2.39 17.49 16.32
N ILE A 624 2.15 18.32 15.30
CA ILE A 624 1.45 19.61 15.43
C ILE A 624 -0.07 19.39 15.41
N PRO A 625 -0.83 19.76 16.46
CA PRO A 625 -2.28 19.77 16.42
C PRO A 625 -2.80 21.05 15.73
N ARG A 626 -3.59 20.89 14.66
CA ARG A 626 -4.48 21.94 14.14
C ARG A 626 -5.54 22.38 15.15
#